data_AF-A0A523YHX8-F1
#
_entry.id   AF-A0A523YHX8-F1
#
_cell.length_a   1.000
_cell.length_b   1.000
_cell.length_c   1.000
_cell.angle_alpha   90.00
_cell.angle_beta   90.00
_cell.angle_gamma   90.00
#
_symmetry.space_group_name_H-M   'P 1'
#
loop_
_entity.id
_entity.type
_entity.pdbx_description
1 polymer ?
#
loop_
_entity_poly.entity_id
_entity_poly.type
_entity_poly.pdbx_seq_one_letter_code
_entity_poly.pdbx_strand_id
1 'polypeptide(L)'
;MGTDNSLEQSNQLDDHREPDESRNAPQQASERKSIVDWIFGSKVLFVLFAISLLWTLSLFAVPFMIPPGTVSGLEGRANKVDFGEVWDPMPLFPKAIYYIGDAQCHQISERTIYLNGNQMPVCARDVSIFLFLTAGLFVGMFLRRSYFLSKGLLGIFPKRFRESVNRRIGANWFALLFVLLCFVPLALDGGLQLFTEYESNNVVRFLTGLPAGFIVGLLLAVMIKSVKATREYSKKIKEEMSTQPGS
;
A
#
# COMPACT_ATOMS: atom_id res chain seq x y z
N MET A 1 30.14 24.39 -53.30
CA MET A 1 29.42 23.18 -52.83
C MET A 1 29.88 22.92 -51.41
N GLY A 2 29.09 23.35 -50.44
CA GLY A 2 29.34 23.16 -49.02
C GLY A 2 28.00 23.16 -48.32
N THR A 3 27.52 21.97 -48.01
CA THR A 3 26.33 21.71 -47.19
C THR A 3 26.74 20.55 -46.29
N ASP A 4 27.08 20.78 -45.04
CA ASP A 4 26.21 21.05 -43.88
C ASP A 4 26.23 19.78 -43.01
N ASN A 5 27.20 19.77 -42.09
CA ASN A 5 27.61 18.62 -41.28
C ASN A 5 27.02 18.73 -39.87
N SER A 6 25.73 19.08 -39.76
CA SER A 6 25.13 19.53 -38.50
C SER A 6 23.89 18.73 -38.05
N LEU A 7 23.52 17.65 -38.76
CA LEU A 7 22.29 16.89 -38.47
C LEU A 7 22.49 15.44 -37.95
N GLU A 8 23.73 14.95 -37.82
CA GLU A 8 23.97 13.58 -37.34
C GLU A 8 24.20 13.44 -35.81
N GLN A 9 24.07 14.53 -35.04
CA GLN A 9 24.44 14.53 -33.61
C GLN A 9 23.27 14.53 -32.61
N SER A 10 22.03 14.27 -33.03
CA SER A 10 20.85 14.34 -32.14
C SER A 10 20.20 13.01 -31.77
N ASN A 11 20.76 11.85 -32.16
CA ASN A 11 20.16 10.53 -31.92
C ASN A 11 20.82 9.70 -30.80
N GLN A 12 21.69 10.29 -29.99
CA GLN A 12 22.15 9.69 -28.72
C GLN A 12 21.31 10.23 -27.55
N LEU A 13 20.01 9.95 -27.58
CA LEU A 13 19.17 10.04 -26.38
C LEU A 13 19.27 8.68 -25.67
N ASP A 14 19.96 8.72 -24.53
CA ASP A 14 20.02 7.70 -23.47
C ASP A 14 19.11 6.49 -23.67
N ASP A 15 19.63 5.44 -24.31
CA ASP A 15 19.08 4.08 -24.19
C ASP A 15 19.37 3.60 -22.76
N HIS A 16 18.49 3.95 -21.83
CA HIS A 16 18.35 3.25 -20.56
C HIS A 16 17.91 1.82 -20.87
N ARG A 17 18.85 1.00 -21.33
CA ARG A 17 18.68 -0.43 -21.59
C ARG A 17 18.07 -1.05 -20.34
N GLU A 18 16.79 -1.39 -20.40
CA GLU A 18 16.09 -2.05 -19.29
C GLU A 18 16.96 -3.24 -18.84
N PRO A 19 17.20 -3.42 -17.53
CA PRO A 19 17.94 -4.58 -17.06
C PRO A 19 17.22 -5.83 -17.54
N ASP A 20 17.84 -6.56 -18.47
CA ASP A 20 17.28 -7.79 -19.02
C ASP A 20 17.16 -8.81 -17.88
N GLU A 21 15.96 -8.89 -17.32
CA GLU A 21 15.58 -9.75 -16.21
C GLU A 21 15.82 -11.24 -16.54
N SER A 22 15.92 -11.58 -17.84
CA SER A 22 16.15 -12.95 -18.33
C SER A 22 17.64 -13.30 -18.51
N ARG A 23 18.50 -12.32 -18.85
CA ARG A 23 19.91 -12.56 -19.22
C ARG A 23 20.85 -12.67 -18.02
N ASN A 24 20.49 -12.07 -16.89
CA ASN A 24 21.24 -12.11 -15.63
C ASN A 24 20.59 -12.98 -14.55
N ALA A 25 19.59 -13.79 -14.91
CA ALA A 25 19.06 -14.80 -14.01
C ALA A 25 20.13 -15.90 -13.85
N PRO A 26 20.79 -16.05 -12.67
CA PRO A 26 21.58 -17.25 -12.44
C PRO A 26 20.67 -18.45 -12.71
N GLN A 27 21.20 -19.49 -13.37
CA GLN A 27 20.60 -20.82 -13.36
C GLN A 27 20.66 -21.33 -11.90
N GLN A 28 19.87 -20.70 -11.02
CA GLN A 28 19.60 -21.19 -9.68
C GLN A 28 18.74 -22.43 -9.91
N ALA A 29 19.34 -23.60 -9.68
CA ALA A 29 18.58 -24.77 -9.27
C ALA A 29 17.54 -24.27 -8.27
N SER A 30 16.25 -24.45 -8.58
CA SER A 30 15.17 -23.80 -7.87
C SER A 30 15.07 -24.35 -6.45
N GLU A 31 15.93 -23.86 -5.55
CA GLU A 31 15.76 -24.04 -4.13
C GLU A 31 14.39 -23.46 -3.81
N ARG A 32 13.48 -24.36 -3.45
CA ARG A 32 12.08 -24.02 -3.22
C ARG A 32 12.07 -23.18 -1.94
N LYS A 33 12.10 -21.85 -2.09
CA LYS A 33 12.07 -20.92 -0.96
C LYS A 33 10.93 -21.30 -0.02
N SER A 34 11.27 -21.47 1.25
CA SER A 34 10.29 -21.72 2.31
C SER A 34 9.34 -20.53 2.42
N ILE A 35 8.14 -20.77 2.95
CA ILE A 35 7.20 -19.70 3.29
C ILE A 35 7.84 -18.69 4.26
N VAL A 36 8.73 -19.18 5.13
CA VAL A 36 9.51 -18.37 6.08
C VAL A 36 10.43 -17.41 5.32
N ASP A 37 11.10 -17.87 4.26
CA ASP A 37 11.99 -17.04 3.45
C ASP A 37 11.23 -15.93 2.70
N TRP A 38 9.99 -16.21 2.31
CA TRP A 38 9.10 -15.21 1.71
C TRP A 38 8.66 -14.17 2.72
N ILE A 39 8.26 -14.60 3.92
CA ILE A 39 7.78 -13.73 4.98
C ILE A 39 8.90 -12.82 5.51
N PHE A 40 10.07 -13.40 5.78
CA PHE A 40 11.20 -12.69 6.39
C PHE A 40 12.23 -12.19 5.38
N GLY A 41 12.02 -12.40 4.08
CA GLY A 41 12.93 -11.97 3.01
C GLY A 41 13.12 -10.45 2.92
N SER A 42 12.24 -9.66 3.56
CA SER A 42 12.41 -8.22 3.69
C SER A 42 12.07 -7.73 5.09
N LYS A 43 13.10 -7.46 5.92
CA LYS A 43 12.93 -6.88 7.27
C LYS A 43 12.04 -5.64 7.30
N VAL A 44 12.26 -4.70 6.38
CA VAL A 44 11.46 -3.46 6.28
C VAL A 44 9.99 -3.78 5.99
N LEU A 45 9.71 -4.67 5.04
CA LEU A 45 8.34 -5.03 4.70
C LEU A 45 7.65 -5.76 5.85
N PHE A 46 8.36 -6.66 6.53
CA PHE A 46 7.87 -7.38 7.70
C PHE A 46 7.53 -6.42 8.84
N VAL A 47 8.40 -5.46 9.15
CA VAL A 47 8.14 -4.45 10.21
C VAL A 47 6.92 -3.60 9.86
N LEU A 48 6.81 -3.12 8.63
CA LEU A 48 5.63 -2.35 8.20
C LEU A 48 4.34 -3.16 8.28
N PHE A 49 4.37 -4.43 7.84
CA PHE A 49 3.25 -5.34 7.99
C PHE A 49 2.89 -5.55 9.47
N ALA A 50 3.87 -5.80 10.34
CA ALA A 50 3.65 -6.02 11.76
C ALA A 50 3.06 -4.80 12.46
N ILE A 51 3.55 -3.59 12.15
CA ILE A 51 2.98 -2.33 12.67
C ILE A 51 1.55 -2.14 12.17
N SER A 52 1.30 -2.33 10.87
CA SER A 52 -0.03 -2.22 10.28
C SER A 52 -1.03 -3.22 10.88
N LEU A 53 -0.58 -4.46 11.09
CA LEU A 53 -1.37 -5.50 11.71
C LEU A 53 -1.67 -5.16 13.17
N LEU A 54 -0.67 -4.75 13.95
CA LEU A 54 -0.85 -4.33 15.34
C LEU A 54 -1.83 -3.17 15.45
N TRP A 55 -1.70 -2.15 14.60
CA TRP A 55 -2.63 -1.03 14.53
C TRP A 55 -4.06 -1.51 14.23
N THR A 56 -4.23 -2.30 13.17
CA THR A 56 -5.54 -2.82 12.76
C THR A 56 -6.19 -3.63 13.88
N LEU A 57 -5.46 -4.58 14.49
CA LEU A 57 -5.98 -5.38 15.59
C LEU A 57 -6.33 -4.54 16.82
N SER A 58 -5.55 -3.50 17.11
CA SER A 58 -5.82 -2.58 18.22
C SER A 58 -7.18 -1.88 18.07
N LEU A 59 -7.54 -1.46 16.85
CA LEU A 59 -8.83 -0.82 16.58
C LEU A 59 -10.03 -1.71 16.95
N PHE A 60 -9.91 -3.03 16.73
CA PHE A 60 -10.95 -3.99 17.11
C PHE A 60 -10.88 -4.40 18.58
N ALA A 61 -9.70 -4.39 19.20
CA ALA A 61 -9.50 -4.85 20.57
C ALA A 61 -9.98 -3.82 21.60
N VAL A 62 -9.64 -2.53 21.43
CA VAL A 62 -9.87 -1.52 22.47
C VAL A 62 -11.34 -1.28 22.85
N PRO A 63 -12.35 -1.42 21.97
CA PRO A 63 -13.76 -1.32 22.39
C PRO A 63 -14.19 -2.40 23.39
N PHE A 64 -13.52 -3.56 23.40
CA PHE A 64 -13.74 -4.64 24.38
C PHE A 64 -12.91 -4.48 25.66
N MET A 65 -11.93 -3.59 25.66
CA MET A 65 -11.04 -3.34 26.81
C MET A 65 -11.56 -2.24 27.75
N ILE A 66 -12.67 -1.62 27.39
CA ILE A 66 -13.37 -0.61 28.19
C ILE A 66 -14.80 -1.09 28.50
N PRO A 67 -15.44 -0.58 29.57
CA PRO A 67 -16.81 -0.99 29.91
C PRO A 67 -17.78 -0.76 28.74
N PRO A 68 -18.80 -1.63 28.56
CA PRO A 68 -19.77 -1.46 27.49
C PRO A 68 -20.49 -0.11 27.54
N GLY A 69 -20.66 0.55 26.40
CA GLY A 69 -21.37 1.82 26.30
C GLY A 69 -20.63 3.06 26.83
N THR A 70 -19.37 2.92 27.22
CA THR A 70 -18.52 4.05 27.66
C THR A 70 -18.32 5.09 26.57
N VAL A 71 -18.16 4.65 25.32
CA VAL A 71 -17.91 5.54 24.17
C VAL A 71 -19.08 5.43 23.19
N SER A 72 -19.98 6.41 23.20
CA SER A 72 -21.13 6.44 22.30
C SER A 72 -21.58 7.86 21.98
N GLY A 73 -22.15 8.06 20.79
CA GLY A 73 -22.74 9.35 20.39
C GLY A 73 -21.73 10.49 20.23
N LEU A 74 -20.50 10.18 19.78
CA LEU A 74 -19.49 11.21 19.55
C LEU A 74 -19.62 11.79 18.13
N GLU A 75 -19.38 13.09 18.01
CA GLU A 75 -19.53 13.88 16.79
C GLU A 75 -18.33 14.83 16.63
N GLY A 76 -17.20 14.30 16.16
CA GLY A 76 -15.92 15.00 16.11
C GLY A 76 -15.53 15.54 14.73
N ARG A 77 -14.33 16.12 14.66
CA ARG A 77 -13.73 16.67 13.43
C ARG A 77 -12.42 15.93 13.13
N ALA A 78 -12.17 15.59 11.87
CA ALA A 78 -10.87 15.00 11.55
C ALA A 78 -9.72 15.98 11.75
N ASN A 79 -8.53 15.42 11.99
CA ASN A 79 -7.27 16.15 12.16
C ASN A 79 -7.26 17.04 13.41
N LYS A 80 -8.08 16.72 14.41
CA LYS A 80 -8.15 17.42 15.69
C LYS A 80 -8.52 16.42 16.79
N VAL A 81 -8.02 16.65 18.01
CA VAL A 81 -8.47 15.92 19.19
C VAL A 81 -9.63 16.69 19.80
N ASP A 82 -10.82 16.10 19.82
CA ASP A 82 -12.05 16.75 20.30
C ASP A 82 -12.54 16.22 21.64
N PHE A 83 -12.18 14.98 22.02
CA PHE A 83 -12.79 14.29 23.17
C PHE A 83 -11.79 13.85 24.24
N GLY A 84 -10.76 14.68 24.49
CA GLY A 84 -9.69 14.37 25.44
C GLY A 84 -10.20 13.96 26.83
N GLU A 85 -11.24 14.61 27.32
CA GLU A 85 -11.89 14.30 28.60
C GLU A 85 -12.52 12.90 28.66
N VAL A 86 -12.88 12.32 27.53
CA VAL A 86 -13.40 10.94 27.42
C VAL A 86 -12.23 9.94 27.48
N TRP A 87 -11.10 10.28 26.87
CA TRP A 87 -9.92 9.41 26.75
C TRP A 87 -9.03 9.42 27.99
N ASP A 88 -8.90 10.56 28.65
CA ASP A 88 -8.04 10.78 29.82
C ASP A 88 -8.27 9.84 31.01
N PRO A 89 -9.49 9.42 31.36
CA PRO A 89 -9.69 8.46 32.43
C PRO A 89 -9.37 7.00 32.02
N MET A 90 -9.16 6.71 30.74
CA MET A 90 -8.93 5.33 30.27
C MET A 90 -7.54 4.80 30.62
N PRO A 91 -7.35 3.46 30.68
CA PRO A 91 -6.03 2.85 30.72
C PRO A 91 -5.18 3.24 29.51
N LEU A 92 -3.85 3.23 29.66
CA LEU A 92 -2.90 3.79 28.68
C LEU A 92 -3.12 3.29 27.24
N PHE A 93 -3.38 1.99 27.07
CA PHE A 93 -3.50 1.40 25.73
C PHE A 93 -4.79 1.83 25.01
N PRO A 94 -6.01 1.60 25.54
CA PRO A 94 -7.23 2.17 24.96
C PRO A 94 -7.16 3.68 24.77
N LYS A 95 -6.65 4.41 25.76
CA LYS A 95 -6.43 5.87 25.70
C LYS A 95 -5.64 6.24 24.43
N ALA A 96 -4.46 5.64 24.23
CA ALA A 96 -3.61 5.97 23.09
C ALA A 96 -4.31 5.70 21.75
N ILE A 97 -4.98 4.56 21.61
CA ILE A 97 -5.66 4.20 20.37
C ILE A 97 -6.84 5.14 20.08
N TYR A 98 -7.65 5.48 21.10
CA TYR A 98 -8.74 6.44 20.94
C TYR A 98 -8.24 7.86 20.63
N TYR A 99 -7.15 8.32 21.25
CA TYR A 99 -6.53 9.61 20.91
C TYR A 99 -6.02 9.66 19.47
N ILE A 100 -5.33 8.60 19.02
CA ILE A 100 -4.84 8.56 17.64
C ILE A 100 -6.04 8.52 16.67
N GLY A 101 -7.08 7.76 17.00
CA GLY A 101 -8.32 7.69 16.23
C GLY A 101 -9.04 9.03 16.14
N ASP A 102 -9.19 9.75 17.26
CA ASP A 102 -9.77 11.10 17.35
C ASP A 102 -8.96 12.09 16.51
N ALA A 103 -7.63 12.08 16.66
CA ALA A 103 -6.75 12.93 15.87
C ALA A 103 -6.82 12.66 14.35
N GLN A 104 -7.16 11.45 13.90
CA GLN A 104 -7.13 11.09 12.48
C GLN A 104 -8.51 11.04 11.81
N CYS A 105 -9.55 10.76 12.59
CA CYS A 105 -10.90 10.51 12.12
C CYS A 105 -11.87 11.53 12.71
N HIS A 106 -13.07 11.63 12.16
CA HIS A 106 -14.13 12.45 12.74
C HIS A 106 -14.84 11.75 13.92
N GLN A 107 -14.63 10.44 14.10
CA GLN A 107 -15.28 9.60 15.13
C GLN A 107 -16.82 9.73 15.22
N ILE A 108 -17.43 10.08 14.10
CA ILE A 108 -18.87 10.30 13.99
C ILE A 108 -19.65 8.99 14.22
N SER A 109 -20.68 9.09 15.06
CA SER A 109 -21.46 7.97 15.57
C SER A 109 -22.15 7.16 14.47
N GLU A 110 -22.81 7.81 13.51
CA GLU A 110 -23.49 7.09 12.43
C GLU A 110 -22.53 6.53 11.37
N ARG A 111 -21.23 6.84 11.47
CA ARG A 111 -20.19 6.42 10.52
C ARG A 111 -19.24 5.36 11.08
N THR A 112 -19.34 5.07 12.37
CA THR A 112 -18.51 4.09 13.05
C THR A 112 -19.23 2.76 13.24
N ILE A 113 -18.45 1.72 13.45
CA ILE A 113 -18.96 0.40 13.84
C ILE A 113 -18.98 0.36 15.36
N TYR A 114 -20.04 -0.20 15.94
CA TYR A 114 -20.14 -0.40 17.37
C TYR A 114 -19.70 -1.82 17.74
N LEU A 115 -18.75 -1.91 18.69
CA LEU A 115 -18.26 -3.16 19.26
C LEU A 115 -18.38 -3.07 20.77
N ASN A 116 -18.95 -4.08 21.43
CA ASN A 116 -19.21 -4.05 22.88
C ASN A 116 -20.05 -2.83 23.33
N GLY A 117 -20.94 -2.32 22.48
CA GLY A 117 -21.69 -1.07 22.75
C GLY A 117 -20.85 0.20 22.70
N ASN A 118 -19.56 0.11 22.37
CA ASN A 118 -18.64 1.23 22.21
C ASN A 118 -18.40 1.52 20.72
N GLN A 119 -18.34 2.80 20.35
CA GLN A 119 -17.87 3.23 19.04
C GLN A 119 -16.42 2.78 18.85
N MET A 120 -16.11 2.28 17.65
CA MET A 120 -14.72 2.06 17.27
C MET A 120 -13.95 3.40 17.25
N PRO A 121 -12.61 3.37 17.48
CA PRO A 121 -11.77 4.57 17.47
C PRO A 121 -11.74 5.32 16.15
N VAL A 122 -12.16 4.69 15.05
CA VAL A 122 -12.20 5.26 13.70
C VAL A 122 -13.46 4.81 12.96
N CYS A 123 -13.83 5.48 11.87
CA CYS A 123 -15.03 5.18 11.10
C CYS A 123 -14.92 3.89 10.27
N ALA A 124 -16.06 3.36 9.79
CA ALA A 124 -16.12 2.13 9.01
C ALA A 124 -15.24 2.16 7.73
N ARG A 125 -15.07 3.34 7.14
CA ARG A 125 -14.19 3.57 5.98
C ARG A 125 -12.72 3.36 6.35
N ASP A 126 -12.27 3.97 7.44
CA ASP A 126 -10.89 3.86 7.91
C ASP A 126 -10.57 2.44 8.38
N VAL A 127 -11.53 1.78 9.04
CA VAL A 127 -11.43 0.35 9.38
C VAL A 127 -11.13 -0.48 8.13
N SER A 128 -11.90 -0.25 7.04
CA SER A 128 -11.67 -0.94 5.78
C SER A 128 -10.29 -0.62 5.19
N ILE A 129 -9.91 0.65 5.12
CA ILE A 129 -8.61 1.06 4.56
C ILE A 129 -7.46 0.40 5.32
N PHE A 130 -7.45 0.43 6.66
CA PHE A 130 -6.38 -0.18 7.45
C PHE A 130 -6.35 -1.71 7.35
N LEU A 131 -7.53 -2.35 7.38
CA LEU A 131 -7.63 -3.80 7.24
C LEU A 131 -7.09 -4.27 5.89
N PHE A 132 -7.50 -3.62 4.80
CA PHE A 132 -7.09 -4.02 3.47
C PHE A 132 -5.69 -3.53 3.09
N LEU A 133 -5.19 -2.44 3.68
CA LEU A 133 -3.76 -2.08 3.62
C LEU A 133 -2.92 -3.18 4.23
N THR A 134 -3.29 -3.70 5.40
CA THR A 134 -2.61 -4.83 6.05
C THR A 134 -2.63 -6.07 5.14
N ALA A 135 -3.78 -6.38 4.52
CA ALA A 135 -3.90 -7.48 3.58
C ALA A 135 -3.04 -7.28 2.31
N GLY A 136 -2.99 -6.07 1.76
CA GLY A 136 -2.17 -5.71 0.61
C GLY A 136 -0.68 -5.87 0.90
N LEU A 137 -0.22 -5.42 2.08
CA LEU A 137 1.16 -5.64 2.55
C LEU A 137 1.47 -7.14 2.65
N PHE A 138 0.56 -7.92 3.26
CA PHE A 138 0.71 -9.37 3.40
C PHE A 138 0.83 -10.07 2.05
N VAL A 139 -0.08 -9.81 1.11
CA VAL A 139 0.00 -10.35 -0.26
C VAL A 139 1.31 -9.94 -0.94
N GLY A 140 1.71 -8.67 -0.77
CA GLY A 140 2.96 -8.14 -1.29
C GLY A 140 4.22 -8.86 -0.80
N MET A 141 4.20 -9.49 0.38
CA MET A 141 5.31 -10.31 0.88
C MET A 141 5.59 -11.50 -0.05
N PHE A 142 4.57 -12.09 -0.65
CA PHE A 142 4.67 -13.27 -1.52
C PHE A 142 4.89 -12.93 -3.01
N LEU A 143 4.85 -11.65 -3.39
CA LEU A 143 5.06 -11.25 -4.78
C LEU A 143 6.49 -11.41 -5.25
N ARG A 144 6.71 -11.81 -6.50
CA ARG A 144 8.07 -11.86 -7.05
C ARG A 144 8.69 -10.46 -7.07
N ARG A 145 10.01 -10.44 -6.89
CA ARG A 145 10.80 -9.21 -6.99
C ARG A 145 10.69 -8.68 -8.43
N SER A 146 10.60 -7.36 -8.57
CA SER A 146 10.66 -6.69 -9.86
C SER A 146 11.28 -5.30 -9.69
N TYR A 147 12.07 -4.86 -10.67
CA TYR A 147 12.69 -3.52 -10.69
C TYR A 147 11.67 -2.40 -10.91
N PHE A 148 10.58 -2.72 -11.63
CA PHE A 148 9.56 -1.75 -12.01
C PHE A 148 8.28 -1.97 -11.21
N LEU A 149 7.72 -0.87 -10.69
CA LEU A 149 6.48 -0.87 -9.93
C LEU A 149 5.33 -1.51 -10.73
N SER A 150 5.23 -1.19 -12.01
CA SER A 150 4.20 -1.68 -12.91
C SER A 150 4.22 -3.21 -13.08
N LYS A 151 5.41 -3.78 -13.25
CA LYS A 151 5.61 -5.23 -13.38
C LYS A 151 5.38 -5.94 -12.06
N GLY A 152 5.76 -5.33 -10.93
CA GLY A 152 5.46 -5.84 -9.60
C GLY A 152 3.96 -5.89 -9.31
N LEU A 153 3.22 -4.83 -9.61
CA LEU A 153 1.74 -4.80 -9.47
C LEU A 153 1.07 -5.80 -10.38
N LEU A 154 1.46 -5.86 -11.66
CA LEU A 154 0.95 -6.85 -12.61
C LEU A 154 1.26 -8.29 -12.15
N GLY A 155 2.25 -8.46 -11.29
CA GLY A 155 2.67 -9.73 -10.68
C GLY A 155 1.61 -10.44 -9.84
N ILE A 156 0.56 -9.76 -9.36
CA ILE A 156 -0.56 -10.42 -8.66
C ILE A 156 -1.40 -11.28 -9.60
N PHE A 157 -1.33 -11.03 -10.92
CA PHE A 157 -2.18 -11.69 -11.89
C PHE A 157 -1.56 -12.95 -12.51
N PRO A 158 -2.39 -13.92 -12.96
CA PRO A 158 -1.91 -15.12 -13.65
C PRO A 158 -1.07 -14.81 -14.89
N LYS A 159 -0.11 -15.68 -15.22
CA LYS A 159 0.84 -15.50 -16.36
C LYS A 159 0.13 -15.13 -17.67
N ARG A 160 -0.96 -15.83 -18.02
CA ARG A 160 -1.76 -15.58 -19.23
C ARG A 160 -2.30 -14.15 -19.30
N PHE A 161 -2.77 -13.61 -18.18
CA PHE A 161 -3.27 -12.25 -18.10
C PHE A 161 -2.14 -11.24 -18.25
N ARG A 162 -1.01 -11.46 -17.56
CA ARG A 162 0.17 -10.57 -17.64
C ARG A 162 0.69 -10.45 -19.06
N GLU A 163 0.79 -11.54 -19.80
CA GLU A 163 1.22 -11.55 -21.20
C GLU A 163 0.22 -10.82 -22.10
N SER A 164 -1.09 -11.05 -21.90
CA SER A 164 -2.14 -10.36 -22.65
C SER A 164 -2.09 -8.84 -22.43
N VAL A 165 -1.98 -8.40 -21.19
CA VAL A 165 -1.89 -6.98 -20.80
C VAL A 165 -0.64 -6.33 -21.41
N ASN A 166 0.53 -6.97 -21.27
CA ASN A 166 1.78 -6.44 -21.81
C ASN A 166 1.72 -6.25 -23.34
N ARG A 167 1.04 -7.14 -24.07
CA ARG A 167 0.89 -7.05 -25.52
C ARG A 167 -0.11 -6.00 -25.98
N ARG A 168 -1.18 -5.74 -25.21
CA ARG A 168 -2.27 -4.84 -25.63
C ARG A 168 -2.06 -3.39 -25.20
N ILE A 169 -1.77 -3.18 -23.92
CA ILE A 169 -1.74 -1.83 -23.30
C ILE A 169 -0.41 -1.52 -22.62
N GLY A 170 0.39 -2.53 -22.31
CA GLY A 170 1.66 -2.38 -21.59
C GLY A 170 1.48 -2.29 -20.07
N ALA A 171 2.54 -2.65 -19.32
CA ALA A 171 2.49 -2.72 -17.85
C ALA A 171 2.26 -1.36 -17.19
N ASN A 172 2.86 -0.29 -17.71
CA ASN A 172 2.79 1.05 -17.10
C ASN A 172 1.37 1.62 -17.14
N TRP A 173 0.73 1.58 -18.31
CA TRP A 173 -0.67 1.98 -18.48
C TRP A 173 -1.61 1.11 -17.65
N PHE A 174 -1.41 -0.20 -17.65
CA PHE A 174 -2.18 -1.09 -16.78
C PHE A 174 -2.07 -0.69 -15.31
N ALA A 175 -0.85 -0.49 -14.81
CA ALA A 175 -0.62 -0.11 -13.42
C ALA A 175 -1.30 1.21 -13.07
N LEU A 176 -1.18 2.22 -13.93
CA LEU A 176 -1.85 3.52 -13.75
C LEU A 176 -3.37 3.36 -13.69
N LEU A 177 -3.97 2.69 -14.67
CA LEU A 177 -5.42 2.48 -14.72
C LEU A 177 -5.93 1.62 -13.56
N PHE A 178 -5.18 0.59 -13.18
CA PHE A 178 -5.52 -0.29 -12.07
C PHE A 178 -5.50 0.45 -10.73
N VAL A 179 -4.47 1.27 -10.48
CA VAL A 179 -4.40 2.09 -9.27
C VAL A 179 -5.54 3.11 -9.23
N LEU A 180 -5.78 3.82 -10.33
CA LEU A 180 -6.89 4.78 -10.41
C LEU A 180 -8.23 4.08 -10.14
N LEU A 181 -8.47 2.93 -10.78
CA LEU A 181 -9.69 2.15 -10.59
C LEU A 181 -9.91 1.75 -9.13
N CYS A 182 -8.86 1.39 -8.39
CA CYS A 182 -8.96 1.05 -6.97
C CYS A 182 -9.28 2.26 -6.08
N PHE A 183 -8.92 3.49 -6.48
CA PHE A 183 -9.26 4.69 -5.70
C PHE A 183 -10.63 5.30 -6.05
N VAL A 184 -11.16 5.02 -7.26
CA VAL A 184 -12.44 5.59 -7.73
C VAL A 184 -13.60 5.37 -6.76
N PRO A 185 -13.87 4.15 -6.23
CA PRO A 185 -14.98 3.94 -5.31
C PRO A 185 -14.93 4.81 -4.05
N LEU A 186 -13.73 4.90 -3.45
CA LEU A 186 -13.49 5.73 -2.27
C LEU A 186 -13.66 7.22 -2.59
N ALA A 187 -13.09 7.67 -3.71
CA ALA A 187 -13.14 9.06 -4.13
C ALA A 187 -14.57 9.51 -4.47
N LEU A 188 -15.36 8.64 -5.10
CA LEU A 188 -16.77 8.92 -5.39
C LEU A 188 -17.60 8.94 -4.11
N ASP A 189 -17.49 7.94 -3.25
CA ASP A 189 -18.27 7.86 -2.01
C ASP A 189 -17.96 9.00 -1.04
N GLY A 190 -16.67 9.28 -0.81
CA GLY A 190 -16.24 10.40 0.02
C GLY A 190 -16.45 11.76 -0.64
N GLY A 191 -16.20 11.86 -1.95
CA GLY A 191 -16.36 13.10 -2.70
C GLY A 191 -17.81 13.54 -2.81
N LEU A 192 -18.74 12.63 -3.08
CA LEU A 192 -20.17 12.96 -3.13
C LEU A 192 -20.68 13.51 -1.78
N GLN A 193 -20.21 12.97 -0.65
CA GLN A 193 -20.52 13.47 0.69
C GLN A 193 -20.01 14.92 0.93
N LEU A 194 -18.97 15.36 0.21
CA LEU A 194 -18.45 16.74 0.35
C LEU A 194 -19.27 17.77 -0.42
N PHE A 195 -19.98 17.36 -1.46
CA PHE A 195 -20.68 18.27 -2.39
C PHE A 195 -22.20 18.11 -2.40
N THR A 196 -22.74 17.09 -1.73
CA THR A 196 -24.17 16.75 -1.76
C THR A 196 -24.66 16.31 -0.38
N GLU A 197 -25.99 16.20 -0.21
CA GLU A 197 -26.64 15.67 1.00
C GLU A 197 -26.57 14.13 1.10
N TYR A 198 -25.97 13.45 0.12
CA TYR A 198 -25.81 12.00 0.16
C TYR A 198 -24.90 11.60 1.31
N GLU A 199 -25.39 10.72 2.18
CA GLU A 199 -24.62 10.05 3.22
C GLU A 199 -24.66 8.54 2.99
N SER A 200 -23.49 7.91 2.93
CA SER A 200 -23.41 6.46 2.76
C SER A 200 -23.66 5.72 4.06
N ASN A 201 -24.04 4.44 3.99
CA ASN A 201 -24.11 3.60 5.19
C ASN A 201 -22.75 2.90 5.43
N ASN A 202 -22.58 2.31 6.61
CA ASN A 202 -21.31 1.66 6.99
C ASN A 202 -20.88 0.53 6.04
N VAL A 203 -21.83 -0.19 5.42
CA VAL A 203 -21.51 -1.23 4.43
C VAL A 203 -20.89 -0.61 3.19
N VAL A 204 -21.49 0.46 2.66
CA VAL A 204 -20.95 1.18 1.49
C VAL A 204 -19.59 1.78 1.82
N ARG A 205 -19.43 2.46 2.97
CA ARG A 205 -18.15 3.03 3.44
C ARG A 205 -17.05 1.97 3.51
N PHE A 206 -17.39 0.78 3.99
CA PHE A 206 -16.46 -0.33 4.06
C PHE A 206 -16.09 -0.84 2.67
N LEU A 207 -17.07 -1.08 1.79
CA LEU A 207 -16.85 -1.58 0.44
C LEU A 207 -16.06 -0.61 -0.44
N THR A 208 -16.27 0.70 -0.29
CA THR A 208 -15.56 1.72 -1.06
C THR A 208 -14.12 1.90 -0.59
N GLY A 209 -13.86 1.73 0.72
CA GLY A 209 -12.52 1.76 1.30
C GLY A 209 -11.64 0.54 0.96
N LEU A 210 -12.25 -0.62 0.69
CA LEU A 210 -11.53 -1.90 0.51
C LEU A 210 -10.50 -1.85 -0.64
N PRO A 211 -10.87 -1.46 -1.88
CA PRO A 211 -9.93 -1.46 -2.98
C PRO A 211 -8.79 -0.47 -2.77
N ALA A 212 -9.10 0.70 -2.19
CA ALA A 212 -8.12 1.73 -1.87
C ALA A 212 -7.11 1.27 -0.81
N GLY A 213 -7.57 0.66 0.29
CA GLY A 213 -6.68 0.07 1.29
C GLY A 213 -5.77 -1.00 0.69
N PHE A 214 -6.35 -1.95 -0.05
CA PHE A 214 -5.61 -3.05 -0.67
C PHE A 214 -4.52 -2.56 -1.62
N ILE A 215 -4.85 -1.63 -2.51
CA ILE A 215 -3.87 -1.13 -3.48
C ILE A 215 -2.77 -0.32 -2.81
N VAL A 216 -3.06 0.45 -1.76
CA VAL A 216 -2.03 1.18 -1.00
C VAL A 216 -1.05 0.22 -0.35
N GLY A 217 -1.53 -0.82 0.35
CA GLY A 217 -0.68 -1.82 0.96
C GLY A 217 0.19 -2.56 -0.08
N LEU A 218 -0.41 -2.91 -1.22
CA LEU A 218 0.28 -3.59 -2.31
C LEU A 218 1.36 -2.70 -2.95
N LEU A 219 1.05 -1.42 -3.20
CA LEU A 219 1.98 -0.43 -3.75
C LEU A 219 3.20 -0.28 -2.85
N LEU A 220 3.00 -0.10 -1.54
CA LEU A 220 4.09 0.00 -0.58
C LEU A 220 5.00 -1.24 -0.62
N ALA A 221 4.40 -2.43 -0.64
CA ALA A 221 5.15 -3.68 -0.70
C ALA A 221 5.98 -3.82 -1.98
N VAL A 222 5.38 -3.51 -3.14
CA VAL A 222 6.08 -3.55 -4.42
C VAL A 222 7.19 -2.50 -4.48
N MET A 223 6.93 -1.26 -4.05
CA MET A 223 7.94 -0.20 -4.02
C MET A 223 9.18 -0.60 -3.20
N ILE A 224 8.99 -1.16 -2.01
CA ILE A 224 10.09 -1.63 -1.16
C ILE A 224 10.90 -2.72 -1.87
N LYS A 225 10.22 -3.64 -2.56
CA LYS A 225 10.88 -4.71 -3.31
C LYS A 225 11.65 -4.18 -4.51
N SER A 226 11.09 -3.21 -5.23
CA SER A 226 11.74 -2.56 -6.38
C SER A 226 12.98 -1.79 -5.95
N VAL A 227 12.90 -0.97 -4.90
CA VAL A 227 14.06 -0.24 -4.36
C VAL A 227 15.18 -1.21 -3.95
N LYS A 228 14.84 -2.32 -3.27
CA LYS A 228 15.82 -3.35 -2.92
C LYS A 228 16.45 -4.01 -4.14
N ALA A 229 15.64 -4.36 -5.14
CA ALA A 229 16.12 -4.95 -6.38
C ALA A 229 17.13 -4.03 -7.08
N THR A 230 16.77 -2.75 -7.24
CA THR A 230 17.63 -1.75 -7.88
C THR A 230 18.93 -1.55 -7.11
N ARG A 231 18.89 -1.48 -5.77
CA ARG A 231 20.11 -1.36 -4.94
C ARG A 231 21.04 -2.57 -5.09
N GLU A 232 20.49 -3.78 -5.07
CA GLU A 232 21.28 -5.01 -5.27
C GLU A 232 21.93 -5.03 -6.66
N TYR A 233 21.19 -4.63 -7.70
CA TYR A 233 21.72 -4.54 -9.06
C TYR A 233 22.82 -3.48 -9.20
N SER A 234 22.61 -2.27 -8.67
CA SER A 234 23.64 -1.22 -8.68
C SER A 234 24.91 -1.62 -7.93
N LYS A 235 24.78 -2.40 -6.86
CA LYS A 235 25.94 -2.92 -6.11
C LYS A 235 26.75 -3.90 -6.97
N LYS A 236 26.08 -4.85 -7.65
CA LYS A 236 26.73 -5.80 -8.56
C LYS A 236 27.50 -5.11 -9.69
N ILE A 237 26.89 -4.11 -10.34
CA ILE A 237 27.57 -3.37 -11.41
C ILE A 237 28.83 -2.66 -10.89
N LYS A 238 28.78 -2.04 -9.71
CA LYS A 238 29.95 -1.39 -9.11
C LYS A 238 31.06 -2.40 -8.82
N GLU A 239 30.71 -3.59 -8.32
CA GLU A 239 31.67 -4.68 -8.10
C GLU A 239 32.30 -5.13 -9.42
N GLU A 240 31.49 -5.41 -10.45
CA GLU A 240 31.96 -5.80 -11.78
C GLU A 240 32.93 -4.76 -12.39
N MET A 241 32.56 -3.48 -12.36
CA MET A 241 33.40 -2.38 -12.84
C MET A 241 34.71 -2.24 -12.05
N SER A 242 34.69 -2.51 -10.74
CA SER A 242 35.89 -2.47 -9.90
C SER A 242 36.83 -3.67 -10.10
N THR A 243 36.31 -4.77 -10.66
CA THR A 243 37.07 -6.00 -10.91
C THR A 243 37.59 -6.15 -12.34
N GLN A 244 37.20 -5.27 -13.27
CA GLN A 244 37.84 -5.22 -14.59
C GLN A 244 39.16 -4.45 -14.50
N PRO A 245 40.33 -5.12 -14.67
CA PRO A 245 41.61 -4.43 -14.70
C PRO A 245 41.64 -3.52 -15.93
N GLY A 246 42.21 -2.31 -15.76
CA GLY A 246 42.24 -1.27 -16.78
C GLY A 246 42.68 -1.79 -18.15
N SER A 247 41.81 -1.60 -19.14
CA SER A 247 42.14 -1.72 -20.57
C SER A 247 43.05 -0.57 -21.01
#